data_AF-A0A9W6Z4K8-F1
#
_entry.id   AF-A0A9W6Z4K8-F1
#
_cell.length_a   1.000
_cell.length_b   1.000
_cell.length_c   1.000
_cell.angle_alpha   90.00
_cell.angle_beta   90.00
_cell.angle_gamma   90.00
#
_symmetry.space_group_name_H-M   'P 1'
#
loop_
_entity.id
_entity.type
_entity.pdbx_description
1 polymer ?
#
loop_
_entity_poly.entity_id
_entity_poly.type
_entity_poly.pdbx_seq_one_letter_code
_entity_poly.pdbx_strand_id
1 'polypeptide(L)'
;MEQHISLSRSFLEQEKNGGAVVLDKSPDFVGLVFQTISAHDHLKLMTSYISVFLQTQYPGIQLPELIIEGKDVQFQFMKSHINYIFAEILRNALKSTLEQFVQTHKHLTPEQLSQIKPPPIKVQIINSKREVEFVFSDQGGGIPRERVDKIWSFGKNPIRAAKYLHTFHRMPGLDLTPQFPILDHQYTRHGAKVAPAPNQHQHDPIIKDLMHNLGSIDDAVVDVEQEKSTLKSLVSRPFEFTLGVSLPMCKVYTDYWNGDLNMCSVEGYGTDVYLKLSKLGMSLDHRAQLDRA
;
A
#
# COMPACT_ATOMS: atom_id res chain seq x y z
N MET A 1 -24.59 -15.96 14.51
CA MET A 1 -25.87 -15.82 13.77
C MET A 1 -26.32 -14.36 13.64
N GLU A 2 -25.56 -13.37 14.12
CA GLU A 2 -25.97 -11.95 14.03
C GLU A 2 -25.34 -11.19 12.85
N GLN A 3 -24.20 -11.65 12.34
CA GLN A 3 -23.50 -10.97 11.23
C GLN A 3 -24.28 -11.01 9.90
N HIS A 4 -24.99 -12.10 9.61
CA HIS A 4 -25.85 -12.17 8.42
C HIS A 4 -27.03 -11.20 8.49
N ILE A 5 -27.56 -10.95 9.69
CA ILE A 5 -28.73 -10.06 9.88
C ILE A 5 -28.31 -8.60 9.76
N SER A 6 -27.12 -8.24 10.26
CA SER A 6 -26.55 -6.89 10.12
C SER A 6 -26.29 -6.52 8.66
N LEU A 7 -25.67 -7.41 7.88
CA LEU A 7 -25.41 -7.19 6.45
C LEU A 7 -26.70 -7.01 5.63
N SER A 8 -27.71 -7.86 5.87
CA SER A 8 -29.00 -7.73 5.20
C SER A 8 -29.73 -6.44 5.59
N ARG A 9 -29.61 -5.99 6.84
CA ARG A 9 -30.26 -4.76 7.32
C ARG A 9 -29.62 -3.51 6.74
N SER A 10 -28.28 -3.45 6.67
CA SER A 10 -27.55 -2.34 6.05
C SER A 10 -27.80 -2.23 4.55
N PHE A 11 -27.96 -3.37 3.86
CA PHE A 11 -28.34 -3.40 2.44
C PHE A 11 -29.76 -2.83 2.21
N LEU A 12 -30.72 -3.20 3.06
CA LEU A 12 -32.11 -2.72 2.97
C LEU A 12 -32.29 -1.26 3.41
N GLU A 13 -31.44 -0.76 4.32
CA GLU A 13 -31.46 0.64 4.75
C GLU A 13 -30.86 1.58 3.69
N GLN A 14 -29.91 1.09 2.87
CA GLN A 14 -29.37 1.85 1.73
C GLN A 14 -30.40 2.05 0.60
N GLU A 15 -31.31 1.09 0.36
CA GLU A 15 -32.39 1.27 -0.64
C GLU A 15 -33.45 2.31 -0.22
N LYS A 16 -33.62 2.56 1.09
CA LYS A 16 -34.70 3.43 1.60
C LYS A 16 -34.33 4.90 1.71
N ASN A 17 -33.05 5.25 1.85
CA ASN A 17 -32.63 6.61 2.24
C ASN A 17 -31.88 7.43 1.16
N GLY A 18 -31.72 6.93 -0.06
CA GLY A 18 -31.07 7.70 -1.13
C GLY A 18 -31.71 7.42 -2.48
N GLY A 19 -32.22 8.48 -3.14
CA GLY A 19 -32.83 8.40 -4.47
C GLY A 19 -31.94 7.63 -5.45
N ALA A 20 -32.56 6.66 -6.14
CA ALA A 20 -31.90 5.76 -7.06
C ALA A 20 -31.21 6.50 -8.21
N VAL A 21 -29.91 6.77 -8.06
CA VAL A 21 -29.00 6.74 -9.20
C VAL A 21 -28.77 5.27 -9.47
N VAL A 22 -29.51 4.74 -10.44
CA VAL A 22 -29.26 3.41 -11.01
C VAL A 22 -27.90 3.48 -11.70
N LEU A 23 -26.83 3.27 -10.93
CA LEU A 23 -25.55 2.87 -11.49
C LEU A 23 -25.81 1.48 -12.08
N ASP A 24 -25.68 1.37 -13.40
CA ASP A 24 -25.69 0.12 -14.15
C ASP A 24 -24.51 -0.74 -13.66
N LYS A 25 -24.70 -1.41 -12.53
CA LYS A 25 -23.68 -2.24 -11.90
C LYS A 25 -23.62 -3.53 -12.70
N SER A 26 -22.49 -3.72 -13.39
CA SER A 26 -22.19 -4.94 -14.13
C SER A 26 -22.42 -6.18 -13.26
N PRO A 27 -22.88 -7.31 -13.83
CA PRO A 27 -23.15 -8.55 -13.08
C PRO A 27 -21.93 -9.12 -12.32
N ASP A 28 -20.72 -8.65 -12.62
CA ASP A 28 -19.47 -9.02 -11.95
C ASP A 28 -19.08 -8.09 -10.77
N PHE A 29 -19.99 -7.21 -10.33
CA PHE A 29 -19.73 -6.27 -9.24
C PHE A 29 -19.61 -6.97 -7.87
N VAL A 30 -18.39 -7.12 -7.37
CA VAL A 30 -18.13 -7.72 -6.04
C VAL A 30 -17.87 -6.63 -5.00
N GLY A 31 -18.94 -6.13 -4.38
CA GLY A 31 -18.88 -5.20 -3.23
C GLY A 31 -18.24 -3.83 -3.51
N LEU A 32 -18.22 -2.94 -2.51
CA LEU A 32 -17.61 -1.60 -2.61
C LEU A 32 -16.06 -1.62 -2.49
N VAL A 33 -15.49 -2.80 -2.23
CA VAL A 33 -14.08 -2.97 -1.86
C VAL A 33 -13.16 -3.01 -3.10
N PHE A 34 -13.62 -3.61 -4.20
CA PHE A 34 -12.87 -3.63 -5.45
C PHE A 34 -13.31 -2.49 -6.35
N GLN A 35 -12.39 -1.59 -6.63
CA GLN A 35 -12.63 -0.48 -7.55
C GLN A 35 -11.95 -0.77 -8.89
N THR A 36 -12.53 -0.25 -9.98
CA THR A 36 -11.84 -0.18 -11.27
C THR A 36 -10.75 0.89 -11.20
N ILE A 37 -9.52 0.49 -11.48
CA ILE A 37 -8.32 1.31 -11.31
C ILE A 37 -7.65 1.46 -12.67
N SER A 38 -7.38 2.71 -13.07
CA SER A 38 -6.45 3.00 -14.16
C SER A 38 -5.02 2.88 -13.65
N ALA A 39 -4.24 2.00 -14.29
CA ALA A 39 -2.83 1.82 -13.98
C ALA A 39 -2.04 3.13 -14.15
N HIS A 40 -2.25 3.85 -15.25
CA HIS A 40 -1.54 5.08 -15.54
C HIS A 40 -1.80 6.15 -14.49
N ASP A 41 -3.07 6.34 -14.12
CA ASP A 41 -3.46 7.38 -13.18
C ASP A 41 -2.88 7.12 -11.79
N HIS A 42 -2.92 5.87 -11.33
CA HIS A 42 -2.43 5.53 -9.99
C HIS A 42 -0.90 5.55 -9.91
N LEU A 43 -0.18 5.13 -10.97
CA LEU A 43 1.28 5.27 -11.05
C LEU A 43 1.72 6.74 -11.00
N LYS A 44 1.04 7.61 -11.76
CA LYS A 44 1.29 9.06 -11.73
C LYS A 44 0.95 9.68 -10.38
N LEU A 45 -0.19 9.30 -9.81
CA LEU A 45 -0.64 9.79 -8.51
C LEU A 45 0.37 9.45 -7.41
N MET A 46 0.81 8.18 -7.33
CA MET A 46 1.78 7.75 -6.32
C MET A 46 3.14 8.43 -6.53
N THR A 47 3.57 8.61 -7.78
CA THR A 47 4.81 9.35 -8.09
C THR A 47 4.71 10.80 -7.61
N SER A 48 3.62 11.50 -7.89
CA SER A 48 3.39 12.88 -7.42
C SER A 48 3.43 12.97 -5.89
N TYR A 49 2.83 12.02 -5.17
CA TYR A 49 2.90 12.00 -3.70
C TYR A 49 4.33 11.84 -3.18
N ILE A 50 5.12 10.96 -3.79
CA ILE A 50 6.49 10.70 -3.37
C ILE A 50 7.40 11.89 -3.69
N SER A 51 7.21 12.50 -4.85
CA SER A 51 8.00 13.64 -5.34
C SER A 51 8.02 14.81 -4.36
N VAL A 52 6.91 15.08 -3.65
CA VAL A 52 6.85 16.15 -2.64
C VAL A 52 7.92 15.94 -1.57
N PHE A 53 8.05 14.72 -1.04
CA PHE A 53 9.02 14.42 0.01
C PHE A 53 10.46 14.35 -0.51
N LEU A 54 10.66 13.84 -1.73
CA LEU A 54 11.99 13.82 -2.34
C LEU A 54 12.53 15.22 -2.59
N GLN A 55 11.68 16.14 -3.03
CA GLN A 55 12.10 17.52 -3.28
C GLN A 55 12.55 18.22 -2.00
N THR A 56 11.95 17.88 -0.85
CA THR A 56 12.39 18.37 0.47
C THR A 56 13.77 17.83 0.84
N GLN A 57 14.07 16.56 0.54
CA GLN A 57 15.36 15.94 0.86
C GLN A 57 16.49 16.33 -0.10
N TYR A 58 16.16 16.57 -1.38
CA TYR A 58 17.11 16.89 -2.44
C TYR A 58 16.78 18.26 -3.06
N PRO A 59 16.96 19.36 -2.30
CA PRO A 59 16.63 20.70 -2.79
C PRO A 59 17.51 21.07 -3.99
N GLY A 60 16.90 21.60 -5.05
CA GLY A 60 17.61 22.05 -6.25
C GLY A 60 18.01 20.95 -7.24
N ILE A 61 17.79 19.68 -6.92
CA ILE A 61 18.00 18.56 -7.85
C ILE A 61 16.67 18.27 -8.57
N GLN A 62 16.74 18.09 -9.88
CA GLN A 62 15.59 17.66 -10.68
C GLN A 62 15.23 16.21 -10.33
N LEU A 63 13.95 15.88 -10.23
CA LEU A 63 13.52 14.51 -9.93
C LEU A 63 13.59 13.61 -11.18
N PRO A 64 13.83 12.30 -11.03
CA PRO A 64 13.71 11.33 -12.11
C PRO A 64 12.31 11.38 -12.73
N GLU A 65 12.24 11.40 -14.06
CA GLU A 65 10.96 11.31 -14.76
C GLU A 65 10.39 9.88 -14.69
N LEU A 66 9.08 9.76 -14.54
CA LEU A 66 8.36 8.51 -14.71
C LEU A 66 7.97 8.33 -16.18
N ILE A 67 8.53 7.32 -16.83
CA ILE A 67 8.15 6.90 -18.18
C ILE A 67 7.29 5.65 -18.07
N ILE A 68 6.02 5.74 -18.47
CA ILE A 68 5.11 4.59 -18.51
C ILE A 68 5.05 4.07 -19.95
N GLU A 69 5.48 2.83 -20.15
CA GLU A 69 5.49 2.16 -21.45
C GLU A 69 4.33 1.17 -21.53
N GLY A 70 3.54 1.23 -22.60
CA GLY A 70 2.34 0.41 -22.78
C GLY A 70 1.06 1.23 -22.81
N LYS A 71 -0.06 0.56 -23.08
CA LYS A 71 -1.39 1.18 -23.05
C LYS A 71 -1.92 1.16 -21.62
N ASP A 72 -2.75 2.14 -21.28
CA ASP A 72 -3.43 2.13 -19.99
C ASP A 72 -4.31 0.89 -19.86
N VAL A 73 -4.31 0.33 -18.65
CA VAL A 73 -5.06 -0.88 -18.30
C VAL A 73 -5.96 -0.53 -17.14
N GLN A 74 -7.26 -0.74 -17.35
CA GLN A 74 -8.24 -0.70 -16.28
C GLN A 74 -8.46 -2.12 -15.76
N PHE A 75 -8.31 -2.30 -14.44
CA PHE A 75 -8.52 -3.57 -13.77
C PHE A 75 -9.13 -3.36 -12.40
N GLN A 76 -9.87 -4.35 -11.92
CA GLN A 76 -10.45 -4.31 -10.57
C GLN A 76 -9.43 -4.76 -9.53
N PHE A 77 -9.20 -3.94 -8.51
CA PHE A 77 -8.32 -4.27 -7.40
C PHE A 77 -8.70 -3.43 -6.17
N MET A 78 -8.16 -3.78 -4.99
CA MET A 78 -8.35 -2.95 -3.80
C MET A 78 -7.43 -1.72 -3.86
N LYS A 79 -8.02 -0.52 -3.99
CA LYS A 79 -7.28 0.75 -4.20
C LYS A 79 -6.20 1.02 -3.13
N SER A 80 -6.48 0.72 -1.86
CA SER A 80 -5.51 0.90 -0.76
C SER A 80 -4.25 0.05 -0.94
N HIS A 81 -4.41 -1.23 -1.32
CA HIS A 81 -3.30 -2.16 -1.49
C HIS A 81 -2.45 -1.83 -2.71
N ILE A 82 -3.07 -1.55 -3.86
CA ILE A 82 -2.29 -1.23 -5.07
C ILE A 82 -1.52 0.08 -4.90
N ASN A 83 -2.13 1.08 -4.26
CA ASN A 83 -1.46 2.34 -3.96
C ASN A 83 -0.27 2.13 -3.04
N TYR A 84 -0.42 1.30 -2.01
CA TYR A 84 0.68 0.94 -1.14
C TYR A 84 1.81 0.26 -1.92
N ILE A 85 1.50 -0.77 -2.72
CA ILE A 85 2.49 -1.51 -3.52
C ILE A 85 3.23 -0.58 -4.48
N PHE A 86 2.50 0.17 -5.31
CA PHE A 86 3.09 1.12 -6.25
C PHE A 86 3.94 2.16 -5.54
N ALA A 87 3.44 2.75 -4.45
CA ALA A 87 4.18 3.78 -3.75
C ALA A 87 5.46 3.23 -3.11
N GLU A 88 5.46 2.06 -2.49
CA GLU A 88 6.68 1.51 -1.89
C GLU A 88 7.72 1.13 -2.95
N ILE A 89 7.31 0.56 -4.09
CA ILE A 89 8.23 0.24 -5.20
C ILE A 89 8.82 1.52 -5.79
N LEU A 90 7.97 2.48 -6.16
CA LEU A 90 8.40 3.77 -6.73
C LEU A 90 9.26 4.56 -5.75
N ARG A 91 8.94 4.54 -4.45
CA ARG A 91 9.71 5.22 -3.42
C ARG A 91 11.13 4.70 -3.36
N ASN A 92 11.31 3.38 -3.43
CA ASN A 92 12.64 2.77 -3.43
C ASN A 92 13.40 3.11 -4.73
N ALA A 93 12.75 2.94 -5.88
CA ALA A 93 13.35 3.21 -7.19
C ALA A 93 13.83 4.67 -7.34
N LEU A 94 12.97 5.64 -6.99
CA LEU A 94 13.29 7.07 -7.06
C LEU A 94 14.41 7.45 -6.09
N LYS A 95 14.34 6.95 -4.85
CA LYS A 95 15.36 7.23 -3.83
C LYS A 95 16.72 6.70 -4.25
N SER A 96 16.81 5.42 -4.63
CA SER A 96 18.08 4.80 -5.03
C SER A 96 18.65 5.46 -6.29
N THR A 97 17.80 5.84 -7.24
CA THR A 97 18.22 6.59 -8.43
C THR A 97 18.82 7.95 -8.09
N LEU A 98 18.18 8.71 -7.20
CA LEU A 98 18.71 10.00 -6.75
C LEU A 98 20.00 9.86 -5.93
N GLU A 99 20.05 8.90 -5.00
CA GLU A 99 21.27 8.62 -4.21
C GLU A 99 22.44 8.26 -5.12
N GLN A 100 22.23 7.38 -6.10
CA GLN A 100 23.25 6.98 -7.07
C GLN A 100 23.65 8.15 -7.98
N PHE A 101 22.68 8.96 -8.43
CA PHE A 101 22.93 10.13 -9.25
C PHE A 101 23.82 11.16 -8.54
N VAL A 102 23.49 11.50 -7.28
CA VAL A 102 24.30 12.42 -6.45
C VAL A 102 25.68 11.83 -6.20
N GLN A 103 25.78 10.54 -5.89
CA GLN A 103 27.06 9.89 -5.64
C GLN A 103 27.98 9.90 -6.87
N THR A 104 27.41 9.67 -8.06
CA THR A 104 28.15 9.67 -9.34
C THR A 104 28.65 11.08 -9.69
N HIS A 105 27.85 12.10 -9.37
CA HIS A 105 28.13 13.51 -9.69
C HIS A 105 28.68 14.33 -8.53
N LYS A 106 29.19 13.68 -7.47
CA LYS A 106 29.72 14.33 -6.25
C LYS A 106 30.81 15.40 -6.45
N HIS A 107 31.39 15.45 -7.66
CA HIS A 107 32.44 16.38 -8.05
C HIS A 107 31.90 17.69 -8.67
N LEU A 108 30.60 17.75 -8.97
CA LEU A 108 29.93 18.91 -9.54
C LEU A 108 29.37 19.83 -8.45
N THR A 109 29.23 21.12 -8.76
CA THR A 109 28.56 22.06 -7.86
C THR A 109 27.03 21.86 -7.89
N PRO A 110 26.29 22.29 -6.87
CA PRO A 110 24.83 22.21 -6.86
C PRO A 110 24.17 22.86 -8.09
N GLU A 111 24.71 23.96 -8.59
CA GLU A 111 24.21 24.66 -9.77
C GLU A 111 24.39 23.81 -11.03
N GLN A 112 25.54 23.15 -11.20
CA GLN A 112 25.78 22.24 -12.32
C GLN A 112 24.87 21.00 -12.21
N LEU A 113 24.69 20.48 -10.99
CA LEU A 113 23.84 19.32 -10.75
C LEU A 113 22.37 19.60 -11.09
N SER A 114 21.90 20.83 -10.83
CA SER A 114 20.53 21.25 -11.16
C SER A 114 20.23 21.29 -12.67
N GLN A 115 21.27 21.33 -13.51
CA GLN A 115 21.14 21.34 -14.98
C GLN A 115 21.07 19.93 -15.57
N ILE A 116 21.50 18.92 -14.82
CA ILE A 116 21.56 17.53 -15.28
C ILE A 116 20.32 16.80 -14.76
N LYS A 117 19.60 16.14 -15.67
CA LYS A 117 18.44 15.33 -15.32
C LYS A 117 18.88 13.92 -14.89
N PRO A 118 18.42 13.41 -13.74
CA PRO A 118 18.65 12.01 -13.37
C PRO A 118 18.03 11.04 -14.38
N PRO A 119 18.53 9.79 -14.44
CA PRO A 119 17.95 8.78 -15.32
C PRO A 119 16.48 8.50 -14.93
N PRO A 120 15.58 8.26 -15.91
CA PRO A 120 14.16 8.08 -15.65
C PRO A 120 13.88 6.72 -15.00
N ILE A 121 12.77 6.65 -14.26
CA ILE A 121 12.17 5.38 -13.83
C ILE A 121 11.22 4.92 -14.93
N LYS A 122 11.42 3.71 -15.43
CA LYS A 122 10.56 3.14 -16.47
C LYS A 122 9.59 2.14 -15.85
N VAL A 123 8.32 2.22 -16.23
CA VAL A 123 7.31 1.24 -15.84
C VAL A 123 6.68 0.68 -17.10
N GLN A 124 7.00 -0.57 -17.41
CA GLN A 124 6.37 -1.29 -18.52
C GLN A 124 5.09 -1.95 -18.04
N ILE A 125 4.00 -1.75 -18.78
CA ILE A 125 2.69 -2.35 -18.51
C ILE A 125 2.38 -3.37 -19.60
N ILE A 126 2.19 -4.62 -19.18
CA ILE A 126 1.85 -5.73 -20.05
C ILE A 126 0.45 -6.20 -19.66
N ASN A 127 -0.47 -6.12 -20.62
CA ASN A 127 -1.86 -6.48 -20.42
C ASN A 127 -2.17 -7.82 -21.10
N SER A 128 -2.44 -8.84 -20.29
CA SER A 128 -2.84 -10.16 -20.75
C SER A 128 -4.33 -10.38 -20.46
N LYS A 129 -4.91 -11.47 -21.00
CA LYS A 129 -6.31 -11.79 -20.75
C LYS A 129 -6.59 -12.01 -19.26
N ARG A 130 -5.70 -12.73 -18.55
CA ARG A 130 -5.91 -13.16 -17.14
C ARG A 130 -5.18 -12.30 -16.11
N GLU A 131 -4.20 -11.53 -16.55
CA GLU A 131 -3.25 -10.86 -15.67
C GLU A 131 -2.82 -9.51 -16.22
N VAL A 132 -2.39 -8.64 -15.33
CA VAL A 132 -1.67 -7.42 -15.65
C VAL A 132 -0.31 -7.48 -14.99
N GLU A 133 0.73 -7.16 -15.74
CA GLU A 133 2.11 -7.19 -15.27
C GLU A 133 2.73 -5.80 -15.39
N PHE A 134 3.52 -5.45 -14.38
CA PHE A 134 4.25 -4.21 -14.26
C PHE A 134 5.73 -4.53 -14.06
N VAL A 135 6.59 -3.94 -14.87
CA VAL A 135 8.05 -4.02 -14.69
C VAL A 135 8.54 -2.62 -14.35
N PHE A 136 8.99 -2.42 -13.13
CA PHE A 136 9.58 -1.16 -12.65
C PHE A 136 11.09 -1.25 -12.77
N SER A 137 11.68 -0.42 -13.61
CA SER A 137 13.12 -0.41 -13.87
C SER A 137 13.73 0.92 -13.43
N ASP A 138 14.74 0.83 -12.58
CA ASP A 138 15.55 1.96 -12.11
C ASP A 138 17.01 1.88 -12.55
N GLN A 139 17.75 2.99 -12.37
CA GLN A 139 19.21 3.03 -12.51
C GLN A 139 19.85 3.49 -11.18
N GLY A 140 19.35 2.92 -10.08
CA GLY A 140 19.74 3.26 -8.71
C GLY A 140 20.99 2.57 -8.19
N GLY A 141 21.83 2.01 -9.06
CA GLY A 141 23.08 1.33 -8.70
C GLY A 141 22.90 -0.12 -8.23
N GLY A 142 21.66 -0.61 -8.15
CA GLY A 142 21.37 -2.02 -7.84
C GLY A 142 21.66 -2.45 -6.40
N ILE A 143 21.42 -3.73 -6.13
CA ILE A 143 21.50 -4.37 -4.82
C ILE A 143 22.51 -5.53 -4.93
N PRO A 144 23.56 -5.54 -4.07
CA PRO A 144 24.51 -6.64 -4.00
C PRO A 144 23.84 -7.98 -3.74
N ARG A 145 24.33 -9.03 -4.41
CA ARG A 145 23.74 -10.38 -4.39
C ARG A 145 23.49 -10.92 -2.98
N GLU A 146 24.41 -10.68 -2.04
CA GLU A 146 24.30 -11.11 -0.64
C GLU A 146 23.11 -10.51 0.13
N ARG A 147 22.57 -9.39 -0.37
CA ARG A 147 21.43 -8.69 0.22
C ARG A 147 20.11 -9.00 -0.48
N VAL A 148 20.15 -9.41 -1.75
CA VAL A 148 18.96 -9.68 -2.56
C VAL A 148 18.05 -10.72 -1.87
N ASP A 149 18.59 -11.83 -1.38
CA ASP A 149 17.76 -12.86 -0.73
C ASP A 149 17.09 -12.38 0.57
N LYS A 150 17.67 -11.35 1.21
CA LYS A 150 17.22 -10.84 2.51
C LYS A 150 16.24 -9.68 2.39
N ILE A 151 15.96 -9.17 1.19
CA ILE A 151 15.05 -8.02 1.03
C ILE A 151 13.62 -8.36 1.45
N TRP A 152 13.20 -9.60 1.19
CA TRP A 152 11.86 -10.12 1.46
C TRP A 152 11.66 -10.55 2.91
N SER A 153 12.74 -10.63 3.69
CA SER A 153 12.69 -10.99 5.10
C SER A 153 12.13 -9.85 5.94
N PHE A 154 11.13 -10.13 6.78
CA PHE A 154 10.74 -9.24 7.88
C PHE A 154 11.85 -9.14 8.93
N GLY A 155 12.57 -10.24 9.17
CA GLY A 155 13.69 -10.29 10.11
C GLY A 155 14.87 -9.48 9.61
N LYS A 156 15.24 -8.43 10.36
CA LYS A 156 16.42 -7.60 10.12
C LYS A 156 17.48 -7.90 11.18
N ASN A 157 18.74 -7.60 10.87
CA ASN A 157 19.80 -7.63 11.87
C ASN A 157 19.37 -6.80 13.11
N PRO A 158 19.61 -7.26 14.35
CA PRO A 158 19.15 -6.59 15.57
C PRO A 158 19.44 -5.09 15.63
N ILE A 159 20.60 -4.66 15.14
CA ILE A 159 21.00 -3.24 15.11
C ILE A 159 20.09 -2.44 14.18
N ARG A 160 19.78 -2.98 12.99
CA ARG A 160 18.86 -2.34 12.04
C ARG A 160 17.42 -2.39 12.54
N ALA A 161 16.99 -3.51 13.11
CA ALA A 161 15.66 -3.68 13.67
C ALA A 161 15.39 -2.64 14.77
N ALA A 162 16.33 -2.46 15.70
CA ALA A 162 16.24 -1.44 16.74
C ALA A 162 16.13 -0.03 16.16
N LYS A 163 16.91 0.29 15.12
CA LYS A 163 16.82 1.59 14.41
C LYS A 163 15.43 1.78 13.78
N TYR A 164 14.93 0.79 13.06
CA TYR A 164 13.61 0.86 12.42
C TYR A 164 12.48 0.98 13.43
N LEU A 165 12.55 0.27 14.56
CA LEU A 165 11.57 0.36 15.63
C LEU A 165 11.58 1.74 16.29
N HIS A 166 12.76 2.28 16.60
CA HIS A 166 12.89 3.64 17.12
C HIS A 166 12.32 4.68 16.15
N THR A 167 12.58 4.51 14.85
CA THR A 167 12.00 5.35 13.79
C THR A 167 10.47 5.22 13.74
N PHE A 168 9.93 4.00 13.85
CA PHE A 168 8.48 3.74 13.86
C PHE A 168 7.77 4.49 14.97
N HIS A 169 8.29 4.44 16.21
CA HIS A 169 7.71 5.15 17.35
C HIS A 169 7.73 6.67 17.25
N ARG A 170 8.57 7.22 16.36
CA ARG A 170 8.68 8.67 16.12
C ARG A 170 7.87 9.13 14.91
N MET A 171 7.22 8.22 14.19
CA MET A 171 6.49 8.56 12.96
C MET A 171 5.28 9.46 13.29
N PRO A 172 5.18 10.65 12.69
CA PRO A 172 4.04 11.54 12.93
C PRO A 172 2.76 10.94 12.33
N GLY A 173 1.63 11.13 13.01
CA GLY A 173 0.31 10.73 12.50
C GLY A 173 0.00 9.23 12.57
N LEU A 174 0.88 8.42 13.15
CA LEU A 174 0.58 7.04 13.53
C LEU A 174 0.16 7.02 15.00
N ASP A 175 -1.07 7.47 15.27
CA ASP A 175 -1.65 7.37 16.61
C ASP A 175 -2.11 5.93 16.84
N LEU A 176 -1.16 5.07 17.20
CA LEU A 176 -1.50 3.76 17.76
C LEU A 176 -2.06 4.05 19.14
N THR A 177 -3.39 4.24 19.22
CA THR A 177 -4.05 4.31 20.52
C THR A 177 -3.56 3.09 21.32
N PRO A 178 -2.95 3.28 22.50
CA PRO A 178 -2.50 2.16 23.29
C PRO A 178 -3.75 1.36 23.62
N GLN A 179 -3.94 0.22 22.96
CA GLN A 179 -4.94 -0.73 23.37
C GLN A 179 -4.56 -1.12 24.79
N PHE A 180 -5.36 -0.67 25.76
CA PHE A 180 -5.25 -1.17 27.11
C PHE A 180 -5.26 -2.70 27.02
N PRO A 181 -4.37 -3.40 27.74
CA PRO A 181 -4.37 -4.84 27.74
C PRO A 181 -5.80 -5.30 27.98
N ILE A 182 -6.27 -6.23 27.14
CA ILE A 182 -7.56 -6.91 27.32
C ILE A 182 -7.63 -7.21 28.82
N LEU A 183 -8.51 -6.49 29.53
CA LEU A 183 -8.80 -6.83 30.91
C LEU A 183 -9.28 -8.27 30.81
N ASP A 184 -8.44 -9.21 31.29
CA ASP A 184 -8.81 -10.61 31.44
C ASP A 184 -10.23 -10.57 31.98
N HIS A 185 -11.18 -11.00 31.15
CA HIS A 185 -12.55 -11.16 31.60
C HIS A 185 -12.41 -12.12 32.77
N GLN A 186 -12.53 -11.56 33.97
CA GLN A 186 -12.58 -12.30 35.19
C GLN A 186 -13.71 -13.30 34.96
N TYR A 187 -13.36 -14.55 34.72
CA TYR A 187 -14.26 -15.67 34.87
C TYR A 187 -14.68 -15.65 36.33
N THR A 188 -15.71 -14.87 36.65
CA THR A 188 -16.37 -14.91 37.94
C THR A 188 -17.14 -16.23 37.98
N ARG A 189 -16.40 -17.23 38.46
CA ARG A 189 -16.94 -18.47 38.98
C ARG A 189 -17.96 -18.12 40.06
N HIS A 190 -19.21 -18.51 39.81
CA HIS A 190 -20.31 -18.67 40.77
C HIS A 190 -21.01 -17.39 41.29
N GLY A 191 -22.24 -17.20 40.79
CA GLY A 191 -23.41 -16.93 41.64
C GLY A 191 -23.46 -15.60 42.39
N ALA A 192 -23.66 -14.48 41.68
CA ALA A 192 -24.25 -13.29 42.28
C ALA A 192 -25.08 -12.53 41.23
N LYS A 193 -26.38 -12.38 41.48
CA LYS A 193 -27.28 -11.52 40.70
C LYS A 193 -26.91 -10.06 40.99
N VAL A 194 -26.43 -9.33 39.98
CA VAL A 194 -26.35 -7.87 40.01
C VAL A 194 -27.33 -7.33 38.96
N ALA A 195 -28.18 -6.40 39.38
CA ALA A 195 -29.29 -5.83 38.62
C ALA A 195 -28.84 -5.07 37.36
N PRO A 196 -29.68 -4.94 36.32
CA PRO A 196 -29.29 -4.25 35.09
C PRO A 196 -29.32 -2.73 35.30
N ALA A 197 -28.20 -2.06 35.00
CA ALA A 197 -28.12 -0.61 34.82
C ALA A 197 -28.62 -0.23 33.40
N PRO A 198 -29.14 0.98 33.19
CA PRO A 198 -29.99 1.29 32.04
C PRO A 198 -29.18 1.49 30.76
N ASN A 199 -29.83 1.13 29.65
CA ASN A 199 -29.42 1.30 28.25
C ASN A 199 -28.53 2.52 28.00
N GLN A 200 -27.27 2.26 27.62
CA GLN A 200 -26.53 3.12 26.72
C GLN A 200 -26.20 2.29 25.48
N HIS A 201 -26.85 2.62 24.36
CA HIS A 201 -26.43 2.19 23.04
C HIS A 201 -25.08 2.85 22.73
N GLN A 202 -23.99 2.25 23.19
CA GLN A 202 -22.66 2.57 22.69
C GLN A 202 -22.39 1.63 21.51
N HIS A 203 -22.43 2.20 20.31
CA HIS A 203 -21.93 1.58 19.10
C HIS A 203 -20.52 1.06 19.34
N ASP A 204 -20.31 -0.25 19.18
CA ASP A 204 -18.99 -0.88 19.33
C ASP A 204 -17.97 -0.28 18.35
N PRO A 205 -16.93 0.44 18.82
CA PRO A 205 -15.92 1.05 17.96
C PRO A 205 -15.00 0.00 17.28
N ILE A 206 -15.01 -1.23 17.80
CA ILE A 206 -14.10 -2.32 17.39
C ILE A 206 -14.34 -2.75 15.94
N ILE A 207 -15.60 -2.84 15.49
CA ILE A 207 -15.92 -3.25 14.12
C ILE A 207 -15.61 -2.13 13.13
N LYS A 208 -15.83 -0.87 13.52
CA LYS A 208 -15.54 0.30 12.69
C LYS A 208 -14.04 0.40 12.40
N ASP A 209 -13.20 0.25 13.43
CA ASP A 209 -11.74 0.32 13.29
C ASP A 209 -11.13 -0.83 12.48
N LEU A 210 -11.69 -2.05 12.58
CA LEU A 210 -11.25 -3.18 11.73
C LEU A 210 -11.59 -2.93 10.25
N MET A 211 -12.76 -2.34 9.97
CA MET A 211 -13.17 -1.98 8.60
C MET A 211 -12.35 -0.80 8.05
N HIS A 212 -11.87 0.11 8.89
CA HIS A 212 -11.01 1.25 8.48
C HIS A 212 -9.61 0.81 8.02
N ASN A 213 -9.12 -0.35 8.49
CA ASN A 213 -7.90 -0.97 7.98
C ASN A 213 -8.10 -1.73 6.65
N LEU A 214 -9.34 -2.00 6.24
CA LEU A 214 -9.69 -2.77 5.04
C LEU A 214 -10.18 -1.93 3.84
N GLY A 215 -10.10 -0.60 3.92
CA GLY A 215 -10.28 0.29 2.79
C GLY A 215 -11.74 0.61 2.47
N SER A 216 -12.14 1.83 2.82
CA SER A 216 -13.12 2.60 2.06
C SER A 216 -12.41 3.86 1.57
N ILE A 217 -12.56 4.21 0.30
CA ILE A 217 -12.10 5.46 -0.29
C ILE A 217 -13.25 5.91 -1.20
N ASP A 218 -14.18 6.69 -0.66
CA ASP A 218 -15.18 7.37 -1.48
C ASP A 218 -14.61 8.69 -2.00
N ASP A 219 -14.58 8.84 -3.33
CA ASP A 219 -14.41 10.13 -4.00
C ASP A 219 -15.81 10.74 -4.20
N ALA A 220 -16.31 11.46 -3.18
CA ALA A 220 -17.34 12.46 -3.35
C ALA A 220 -17.12 13.58 -2.32
N VAL A 221 -16.99 14.80 -2.84
CA VAL A 221 -16.84 16.04 -2.08
C VAL A 221 -18.02 16.22 -1.13
N VAL A 222 -17.88 15.92 0.18
CA VAL A 222 -18.48 16.65 1.34
C VAL A 222 -17.78 16.19 2.65
N ASP A 223 -17.37 17.19 3.44
CA ASP A 223 -16.94 17.20 4.85
C ASP A 223 -15.57 16.62 5.29
N VAL A 224 -14.87 17.50 6.01
CA VAL A 224 -13.52 17.38 6.56
C VAL A 224 -13.55 16.48 7.80
N GLU A 225 -13.69 15.17 7.60
CA GLU A 225 -13.15 14.18 8.54
C GLU A 225 -12.10 13.36 7.78
N GLN A 226 -10.83 13.68 8.02
CA GLN A 226 -9.69 12.99 7.41
C GLN A 226 -9.80 11.48 7.69
N GLU A 227 -10.14 10.69 6.67
CA GLU A 227 -9.99 9.24 6.70
C GLU A 227 -8.50 8.89 6.90
N LYS A 228 -8.11 8.64 8.16
CA LYS A 228 -6.76 8.26 8.57
C LYS A 228 -6.56 6.75 8.35
N SER A 229 -6.38 6.32 7.10
CA SER A 229 -5.95 4.95 6.82
C SER A 229 -4.48 4.75 7.19
N THR A 230 -4.16 3.68 7.92
CA THR A 230 -2.79 3.29 8.29
C THR A 230 -1.88 3.15 7.07
N LEU A 231 -2.38 2.55 5.98
CA LEU A 231 -1.61 2.39 4.73
C LEU A 231 -1.32 3.73 4.07
N LYS A 232 -2.29 4.65 4.09
CA LYS A 232 -2.08 6.02 3.59
C LYS A 232 -1.05 6.77 4.44
N SER A 233 -1.11 6.64 5.77
CA SER A 233 -0.11 7.21 6.68
C SER A 233 1.29 6.65 6.40
N LEU A 234 1.41 5.34 6.18
CA LEU A 234 2.67 4.73 5.78
C LEU A 234 3.15 5.26 4.43
N VAL A 235 2.30 5.40 3.42
CA VAL A 235 2.69 5.94 2.10
C VAL A 235 3.09 7.42 2.18
N SER A 236 2.42 8.21 3.02
CA SER A 236 2.71 9.64 3.17
C SER A 236 3.81 9.94 4.19
N ARG A 237 4.54 8.92 4.67
CA ARG A 237 5.63 9.13 5.62
C ARG A 237 6.84 9.82 4.95
N PRO A 238 7.54 10.74 5.64
CA PRO A 238 8.82 11.26 5.17
C PRO A 238 9.87 10.14 5.03
N PHE A 239 10.83 10.32 4.13
CA PHE A 239 11.85 9.33 3.82
C PHE A 239 12.79 9.01 4.99
N GLU A 240 12.97 9.93 5.95
CA GLU A 240 13.70 9.64 7.19
C GLU A 240 13.06 8.49 7.99
N PHE A 241 11.75 8.28 7.81
CA PHE A 241 10.99 7.24 8.49
C PHE A 241 10.99 5.89 7.74
N THR A 242 12.19 5.40 7.43
CA THR A 242 12.36 4.06 6.83
C THR A 242 12.12 2.97 7.87
N LEU A 243 11.21 2.04 7.58
CA LEU A 243 10.82 0.94 8.49
C LEU A 243 11.44 -0.42 8.12
N GLY A 244 11.91 -0.59 6.89
CA GLY A 244 12.50 -1.86 6.42
C GLY A 244 11.52 -3.03 6.24
N VAL A 245 10.21 -2.82 6.43
CA VAL A 245 9.18 -3.86 6.29
C VAL A 245 8.34 -3.74 5.02
N SER A 246 8.54 -2.70 4.21
CA SER A 246 7.66 -2.39 3.09
C SER A 246 7.67 -3.42 1.96
N LEU A 247 8.85 -3.81 1.45
CA LEU A 247 8.93 -4.82 0.39
C LEU A 247 8.34 -6.19 0.81
N PRO A 248 8.64 -6.72 2.01
CA PRO A 248 7.93 -7.89 2.53
C PRO A 248 6.41 -7.72 2.58
N MET A 249 5.91 -6.55 3.01
CA MET A 249 4.47 -6.26 3.02
C MET A 249 3.87 -6.22 1.63
N CYS A 250 4.55 -5.61 0.65
CA CYS A 250 4.12 -5.63 -0.74
C CYS A 250 3.99 -7.07 -1.26
N LYS A 251 4.96 -7.94 -0.94
CA LYS A 251 4.93 -9.35 -1.32
C LYS A 251 3.73 -10.08 -0.71
N VAL A 252 3.45 -9.86 0.58
CA VAL A 252 2.26 -10.43 1.25
C VAL A 252 0.97 -9.98 0.56
N TYR A 253 0.81 -8.68 0.26
CA TYR A 253 -0.38 -8.20 -0.44
C TYR A 253 -0.51 -8.80 -1.83
N THR A 254 0.57 -8.82 -2.60
CA THR A 254 0.56 -9.38 -3.95
C THR A 254 0.21 -10.88 -3.94
N ASP A 255 0.81 -11.67 -3.04
CA ASP A 255 0.55 -13.11 -2.93
C ASP A 255 -0.89 -13.39 -2.49
N TYR A 256 -1.42 -12.59 -1.56
CA TYR A 256 -2.81 -12.69 -1.12
C TYR A 256 -3.80 -12.53 -2.28
N TRP A 257 -3.50 -11.66 -3.24
CA TRP A 257 -4.32 -11.44 -4.43
C TRP A 257 -3.97 -12.35 -5.61
N ASN A 258 -3.35 -13.51 -5.34
CA ASN A 258 -2.92 -14.47 -6.35
C ASN A 258 -2.05 -13.82 -7.46
N GLY A 259 -1.23 -12.86 -7.05
CA GLY A 259 -0.22 -12.23 -7.89
C GLY A 259 1.16 -12.84 -7.66
N ASP A 260 2.17 -12.18 -8.20
CA ASP A 260 3.56 -12.45 -7.86
C ASP A 260 4.38 -11.15 -7.85
N LEU A 261 5.36 -11.06 -6.96
CA LEU A 261 6.27 -9.93 -6.85
C LEU A 261 7.69 -10.46 -6.73
N ASN A 262 8.50 -10.19 -7.75
CA ASN A 262 9.89 -10.60 -7.85
C ASN A 262 10.78 -9.41 -8.16
N MET A 263 12.09 -9.58 -7.99
CA MET A 263 13.07 -8.55 -8.26
C MET A 263 14.34 -9.15 -8.85
N CYS A 264 14.86 -8.52 -9.89
CA CYS A 264 16.18 -8.77 -10.44
C CYS A 264 17.02 -7.51 -10.25
N SER A 265 18.24 -7.65 -9.71
CA SER A 265 19.10 -6.49 -9.47
C SER A 265 20.48 -6.72 -10.04
N VAL A 266 21.02 -5.69 -10.66
CA VAL A 266 22.36 -5.67 -11.25
C VAL A 266 23.18 -4.65 -10.48
N GLU A 267 24.09 -5.15 -9.64
CA GLU A 267 24.98 -4.31 -8.84
C GLU A 267 25.83 -3.40 -9.74
N GLY A 268 25.86 -2.11 -9.40
CA GLY A 268 26.50 -1.06 -10.18
C GLY A 268 25.63 -0.44 -11.27
N TYR A 269 24.43 -0.98 -11.55
CA TYR A 269 23.53 -0.46 -12.58
C TYR A 269 22.17 -0.07 -12.02
N GLY A 270 21.33 -1.04 -11.65
CA GLY A 270 19.93 -0.78 -11.34
C GLY A 270 19.16 -2.01 -10.92
N THR A 271 17.86 -1.83 -10.71
CA THR A 271 16.96 -2.89 -10.26
C THR A 271 15.68 -2.91 -11.10
N ASP A 272 15.25 -4.11 -11.45
CA ASP A 272 13.96 -4.40 -12.07
C ASP A 272 13.06 -5.12 -11.05
N VAL A 273 11.88 -4.55 -10.78
CA VAL A 273 10.84 -5.16 -9.93
C VAL A 273 9.68 -5.60 -10.82
N TYR A 274 9.35 -6.89 -10.76
CA TYR A 274 8.30 -7.52 -11.54
C TYR A 274 7.09 -7.75 -10.65
N LEU A 275 6.00 -7.03 -10.91
CA LEU A 275 4.73 -7.17 -10.22
C LEU A 275 3.68 -7.74 -11.18
N LYS A 276 3.13 -8.89 -10.84
CA LYS A 276 2.08 -9.59 -11.58
C LYS A 276 0.82 -9.63 -10.74
N LEU A 277 -0.31 -9.23 -11.30
CA LEU A 277 -1.61 -9.24 -10.63
C LEU A 277 -2.63 -10.01 -11.47
N SER A 278 -3.34 -10.95 -10.84
CA SER A 278 -4.45 -11.66 -11.46
C SER A 278 -5.67 -10.73 -11.59
N LYS A 279 -6.36 -10.78 -12.73
CA LYS A 279 -7.65 -10.09 -12.90
C LYS A 279 -8.75 -10.86 -12.19
N LEU A 280 -9.59 -10.14 -11.46
CA LEU A 280 -10.73 -10.71 -10.74
C LEU A 280 -11.67 -11.46 -11.72
N GLY A 281 -12.24 -12.58 -11.29
CA GLY A 281 -13.22 -13.36 -12.07
C GLY A 281 -12.65 -14.24 -13.19
N MET A 282 -11.36 -14.12 -13.54
CA MET A 282 -10.74 -14.91 -14.61
C MET A 282 -9.81 -16.04 -14.11
N SER A 283 -9.76 -16.24 -12.78
CA SER A 283 -9.07 -17.38 -12.16
C SER A 283 -9.95 -18.62 -12.26
N LEU A 284 -9.62 -19.50 -13.20
CA LEU A 284 -10.17 -20.86 -13.34
C LEU A 284 -9.11 -21.93 -13.05
N ASP A 285 -8.11 -21.63 -12.24
CA ASP A 285 -7.10 -22.61 -11.89
C ASP A 285 -7.40 -23.22 -10.52
N HIS A 286 -7.85 -24.48 -10.54
CA HIS A 286 -7.85 -25.44 -9.44
C HIS A 286 -6.42 -25.72 -8.93
N ARG A 287 -5.65 -24.71 -8.53
CA ARG A 287 -4.44 -24.91 -7.76
C ARG A 287 -4.75 -24.54 -6.32
N ALA A 288 -5.20 -25.53 -5.56
CA ALA A 288 -4.99 -25.53 -4.12
C ALA A 288 -3.47 -25.49 -3.88
N GLN A 289 -2.90 -24.29 -3.72
CA GLN A 289 -1.51 -24.09 -3.34
C GLN A 289 -1.38 -24.30 -1.82
N LEU A 290 -1.62 -25.53 -1.36
CA LEU A 290 -1.37 -25.93 0.02
C LEU A 290 0.13 -26.20 0.32
N ASP A 291 1.01 -26.10 -0.68
CA ASP A 291 2.44 -26.46 -0.55
C ASP A 291 3.42 -25.26 -0.48
N ARG A 292 2.98 -24.09 -0.01
CA ARG A 292 3.89 -22.93 0.23
C ARG A 292 4.01 -22.50 1.70
N ALA A 293 3.76 -23.42 2.64
CA ALA A 293 4.01 -23.21 4.07
C ALA A 293 5.22 -24.04 4.54
#